data_AF-A0A5R8L7K4-F1
#
_entry.id   AF-A0A5R8L7K4-F1
#
_cell.length_a   1.000
_cell.length_b   1.000
_cell.length_c   1.000
_cell.angle_alpha   90.00
_cell.angle_beta   90.00
_cell.angle_gamma   90.00
#
_symmetry.space_group_name_H-M   'P 1'
#
loop_
_entity.id
_entity.type
_entity.pdbx_description
1 polymer ?
#
loop_
_entity_poly.entity_id
_entity_poly.type
_entity_poly.pdbx_seq_one_letter_code
_entity_poly.pdbx_strand_id
1 'polypeptide(L)' 'MMEYRVQFANYWSEKNGDEVTDEIMSLEDARRWISNHPQTEYVILQREADLPGAIWSLVSRENEC' A
#
# COMPACT_ATOMS: atom_id res chain seq x y z
N MET A 1 -9.03 -3.95 -13.23
CA MET A 1 -9.40 -3.78 -11.79
C MET A 1 -8.21 -3.21 -11.03
N MET A 2 -8.41 -2.29 -10.09
CA MET A 2 -7.32 -1.75 -9.26
C MET A 2 -7.13 -2.63 -8.02
N GLU A 3 -5.89 -3.01 -7.75
CA GLU A 3 -5.47 -3.75 -6.56
C GLU A 3 -4.65 -2.82 -5.67
N TYR A 4 -4.86 -2.90 -4.36
CA TYR A 4 -4.14 -2.09 -3.39
C TYR A 4 -3.43 -2.96 -2.35
N ARG A 5 -2.29 -2.48 -1.85
CA ARG A 5 -1.59 -3.07 -0.71
C ARG A 5 -0.93 -2.00 0.13
N VAL A 6 -0.64 -2.31 1.39
CA VAL A 6 0.05 -1.41 2.31
C VAL A 6 1.52 -1.82 2.42
N GLN A 7 2.42 -0.85 2.36
CA GLN A 7 3.85 -1.04 2.58
C GLN A 7 4.35 -0.01 3.58
N PHE A 8 5.36 -0.36 4.38
CA PHE A 8 6.04 0.59 5.26
C PHE A 8 6.74 1.70 4.43
N ALA A 9 6.58 2.96 4.83
CA ALA A 9 7.17 4.10 4.12
C ALA A 9 8.70 4.20 4.29
N ASN A 10 9.23 3.62 5.37
CA ASN A 10 10.66 3.67 5.66
C ASN A 10 11.45 2.63 4.87
N TYR A 11 12.31 3.11 3.97
CA TYR A 11 13.24 2.34 3.13
C TYR A 11 14.38 1.62 3.92
N TRP A 12 14.35 1.64 5.27
CA TRP A 12 15.47 1.29 6.17
C TRP A 12 15.08 0.47 7.41
N SER A 13 13.93 -0.21 7.41
CA SER A 13 13.55 -1.09 8.53
C SER A 13 14.04 -2.54 8.34
N GLU A 14 15.34 -2.74 8.08
CA GLU A 14 15.97 -4.07 8.16
C GLU A 14 15.86 -4.73 9.56
N LYS A 15 15.45 -3.97 10.59
CA LYS A 15 15.27 -4.50 11.96
C LYS A 15 13.88 -5.04 12.28
N ASN A 16 12.85 -4.68 11.51
CA ASN A 16 11.51 -5.25 11.63
C ASN A 16 11.18 -5.76 10.23
N GLY A 17 11.59 -7.00 9.95
CA GLY A 17 11.65 -7.56 8.59
C GLY A 17 10.40 -7.22 7.79
N ASP A 18 10.60 -6.44 6.72
CA ASP A 18 9.67 -6.12 5.63
C ASP A 18 8.27 -6.72 5.78
N GLU A 19 7.46 -6.19 6.69
CA GLU A 19 6.06 -6.59 6.82
C GLU A 19 5.24 -5.86 5.74
N VAL A 20 5.57 -6.07 4.47
CA VAL A 20 4.60 -5.76 3.42
C VAL A 20 3.37 -6.62 3.70
N THR A 21 2.19 -6.02 3.78
CA THR A 21 0.97 -6.84 3.80
C THR A 21 0.91 -7.55 2.44
N ASP A 22 1.16 -8.86 2.42
CA ASP A 22 1.05 -9.69 1.20
C ASP A 22 -0.40 -9.72 0.68
N GLU A 23 -1.34 -9.31 1.53
CA GLU A 23 -2.75 -9.20 1.22
C GLU A 23 -3.05 -8.03 0.27
N ILE A 24 -3.64 -8.40 -0.87
CA ILE A 24 -4.29 -7.47 -1.77
C ILE A 24 -5.65 -7.13 -1.18
N MET A 25 -5.89 -5.85 -0.98
CA MET A 25 -7.10 -5.33 -0.34
C MET A 25 -7.68 -4.14 -1.11
N SER A 26 -8.86 -3.70 -0.68
CA SER A 26 -9.49 -2.48 -1.19
C SER A 26 -8.77 -1.24 -0.65
N LEU A 27 -8.89 -0.11 -1.35
CA LEU A 27 -8.32 1.16 -0.88
C LEU A 27 -8.86 1.57 0.50
N GLU A 28 -10.15 1.32 0.77
CA GLU A 28 -10.76 1.62 2.08
C GLU A 28 -10.16 0.77 3.21
N ASP A 29 -9.98 -0.53 2.97
CA ASP A 29 -9.35 -1.44 3.95
C ASP A 29 -7.90 -1.06 4.21
N ALA A 30 -7.14 -0.70 3.16
CA ALA A 30 -5.78 -0.21 3.30
C ALA A 30 -5.71 1.05 4.19
N ARG A 31 -6.59 2.03 3.95
CA ARG A 31 -6.69 3.25 4.78
C ARG A 31 -7.09 2.93 6.22
N ARG A 32 -8.02 2.00 6.42
CA ARG A 32 -8.45 1.55 7.76
C ARG A 32 -7.32 0.85 8.50
N TRP A 33 -6.55 0.01 7.81
CA TRP A 33 -5.41 -0.70 8.37
C TRP A 33 -4.33 0.29 8.86
N ILE A 34 -3.99 1.28 8.04
CA ILE A 34 -3.05 2.36 8.42
C ILE A 34 -3.59 3.16 9.61
N SER A 35 -4.89 3.46 9.63
CA SER A 35 -5.53 4.17 10.75
C SER A 35 -5.46 3.39 12.07
N ASN A 36 -5.44 2.05 12.01
CA ASN A 36 -5.27 1.20 13.18
C ASN A 36 -3.81 1.08 13.66
N HIS A 37 -2.84 1.47 12.83
CA HIS A 37 -1.40 1.43 13.13
C HIS A 37 -0.74 2.81 13.02
N PRO A 38 -1.19 3.83 13.78
CA PRO A 38 -0.68 5.20 13.65
C PRO A 38 0.76 5.38 14.13
N GLN A 39 1.33 4.37 14.78
CA GLN A 39 2.69 4.38 15.30
C GLN A 39 3.75 4.18 14.22
N THR A 40 3.35 3.84 13.00
CA THR A 40 4.27 3.62 11.90
C THR A 40 3.77 4.29 10.63
N GLU A 41 4.72 4.78 9.84
CA GLU A 41 4.43 5.43 8.58
C GLU A 41 4.32 4.38 7.48
N TYR A 42 3.17 4.38 6.80
CA TYR A 42 2.82 3.45 5.73
C TYR A 42 2.44 4.21 4.47
N VAL A 43 2.70 3.59 3.33
CA VAL A 43 2.24 4.01 2.01
C VAL A 43 1.30 2.97 1.44
N ILE A 44 0.31 3.43 0.68
CA ILE A 44 -0.57 2.56 -0.08
C ILE A 44 -0.04 2.50 -1.50
N LEU A 45 0.17 1.29 -2.00
CA LEU A 45 0.53 1.03 -3.38
C LEU A 45 -0.71 0.55 -4.13
N GLN A 46 -0.85 0.98 -5.37
CA GLN A 46 -1.87 0.53 -6.30
C GLN A 46 -1.24 -0.10 -7.55
N ARG A 47 -1.92 -1.07 -8.14
CA ARG A 47 -1.60 -1.58 -9.47
C ARG A 47 -2.87 -1.91 -10.25
N GLU A 48 -2.76 -1.90 -11.57
CA GLU A 48 -3.82 -2.37 -12.45
C GLU A 48 -3.67 -3.87 -12.68
N ALA A 49 -4.52 -4.68 -12.05
CA ALA A 49 -4.52 -6.14 -12.19
C ALA A 49 -4.74 -6.63 -13.63
N ASP A 50 -5.39 -5.79 -14.44
CA ASP A 50 -5.77 -6.11 -15.82
C ASP A 50 -4.59 -5.96 -16.80
N LEU A 51 -3.53 -5.25 -16.38
CA LEU A 51 -2.36 -4.99 -17.20
C LEU A 51 -1.25 -5.99 -16.83
N PRO A 52 -0.92 -6.97 -17.72
CA PRO A 52 0.19 -7.87 -17.48
C PRO A 52 1.50 -7.06 -17.42
N GLY A 53 2.18 -7.11 -16.27
CA GLY A 53 3.38 -6.33 -16.00
C GLY A 53 3.14 -4.98 -15.30
N ALA A 54 1.92 -4.71 -14.81
CA ALA A 54 1.64 -3.54 -14.00
C ALA A 54 2.55 -3.48 -12.76
N ILE A 55 3.29 -2.38 -12.65
CA ILE A 55 4.13 -2.09 -11.48
C ILE A 55 3.29 -1.48 -10.37
N TRP A 56 3.64 -1.81 -9.13
CA TRP A 56 3.07 -1.15 -7.96
C TRP A 56 3.52 0.31 -7.93
N SER A 57 2.55 1.22 -7.95
CA SER A 57 2.77 2.66 -7.88
C SER A 57 2.18 3.23 -6.60
N LEU A 58 2.81 4.25 -6.03
CA LEU A 58 2.22 4.96 -4.88
C LEU A 58 0.85 5.49 -5.27
N VAL A 59 -0.16 5.29 -4.41
CA VAL A 59 -1.45 5.96 -4.58
C VAL A 59 -1.17 7.46 -4.47
N SER A 60 -1.24 8.16 -5.60
CA SER A 60 -1.12 9.61 -5.59
C SER A 60 -2.38 10.17 -4.95
N ARG A 61 -2.22 11.15 -4.05
CA ARG A 61 -3.34 11.92 -3.45
C ARG A 61 -4.23 12.59 -4.50
N GLU A 62 -3.82 12.61 -5.77
CA GLU A 62 -4.55 13.24 -6.86
C GLU A 62 -5.71 12.39 -7.43
N ASN A 63 -5.84 11.11 -7.01
CA ASN A 63 -6.98 10.27 -7.42
C ASN A 63 -8.26 10.52 -6.58
N GLU A 64 -8.32 11.62 -5.82
CA GLU A 64 -9.43 12.04 -4.96
C GLU A 64 -10.39 13.04 -5.65
N CYS A 65 -10.58 12.93 -6.98
CA CYS A 65 -11.55 13.75 -7.73
C CYS A 65 -12.90 13.07 -7.90
#